data_AF-A0A497LTW7-F1
#
_entry.id   AF-A0A497LTW7-F1
#
_cell.length_a   1.000
_cell.length_b   1.000
_cell.length_c   1.000
_cell.angle_alpha   90.00
_cell.angle_beta   90.00
_cell.angle_gamma   90.00
#
_symmetry.space_group_name_H-M   'P 1'
#
loop_
_entity.id
_entity.type
_entity.pdbx_description
1 polymer ?
#
loop_
_entity_poly.entity_id
_entity_poly.type
_entity_poly.pdbx_seq_one_letter_code
_entity_poly.pdbx_strand_id
1 'polypeptide(L)'
;MMREEKVIRVKSKAELRRLINECLIEHSEKRTVAITTNNLHLYFYCQGFIDALRTVRDAISREGLTVYRYVSGRKEKFEEENGSYQ
;
A
#
# COMPACT_ATOMS: atom_id res chain seq x y z
N MET A 1 13.46 -15.36 10.99
CA MET A 1 13.96 -14.23 10.19
C MET A 1 12.98 -13.08 10.36
N MET A 2 13.34 -12.02 11.09
CA MET A 2 12.45 -10.85 11.24
C MET A 2 12.34 -10.17 9.86
N ARG A 3 11.11 -9.91 9.39
CA ARG A 3 10.90 -9.07 8.21
C ARG A 3 11.29 -7.65 8.59
N GLU A 4 12.28 -7.08 7.92
CA GLU A 4 12.55 -5.65 8.02
C GLU A 4 11.44 -4.89 7.28
N GLU A 5 10.58 -4.21 8.03
CA GLU A 5 9.59 -3.31 7.48
C GLU A 5 10.26 -1.97 7.14
N LYS A 6 10.39 -1.67 5.84
CA LYS A 6 10.89 -0.38 5.38
C LYS A 6 9.75 0.63 5.34
N VAL A 7 9.77 1.60 6.25
CA VAL A 7 8.84 2.74 6.21
C VAL A 7 9.27 3.71 5.12
N ILE A 8 8.41 3.92 4.12
CA ILE A 8 8.62 4.88 3.04
C ILE A 8 7.74 6.11 3.29
N ARG A 9 8.35 7.29 3.43
CA ARG A 9 7.62 8.56 3.54
C ARG A 9 7.34 9.13 2.16
N VAL A 10 6.08 9.16 1.77
CA VAL A 10 5.62 9.71 0.49
C VAL A 10 5.20 11.18 0.68
N LYS A 11 5.79 12.08 -0.10
CA LYS A 11 5.61 13.54 0.02
C LYS A 11 4.63 14.11 -1.01
N SER A 12 4.29 13.36 -2.06
CA SER A 12 3.38 13.84 -3.11
C SER A 12 2.54 12.73 -3.73
N LYS A 13 1.43 13.12 -4.37
CA LYS A 13 0.59 12.20 -5.16
C LYS A 13 1.36 11.55 -6.32
N ALA A 14 2.29 12.29 -6.93
CA ALA A 14 3.12 11.78 -8.02
C ALA A 14 4.08 10.69 -7.51
N GLU A 15 4.70 10.93 -6.36
CA GLU A 15 5.58 9.95 -5.70
C GLU A 15 4.80 8.70 -5.27
N LEU A 16 3.60 8.86 -4.72
CA LEU A 16 2.73 7.73 -4.38
C LEU A 16 2.43 6.86 -5.60
N ARG A 17 2.05 7.50 -6.71
CA ARG A 17 1.74 6.80 -7.96
C ARG A 17 2.95 6.04 -8.49
N ARG A 18 4.12 6.67 -8.45
CA ARG A 18 5.38 6.05 -8.89
C ARG A 18 5.72 4.84 -8.03
N LEU A 19 5.63 4.97 -6.71
CA LEU A 19 5.89 3.88 -5.76
C LEU A 19 4.96 2.69 -6.01
N ILE A 20 3.64 2.93 -6.13
CA ILE A 20 2.66 1.87 -6.42
C ILE A 20 3.01 1.15 -7.73
N ASN A 21 3.32 1.91 -8.79
CA ASN A 21 3.68 1.34 -10.07
C ASN A 21 4.96 0.48 -9.99
N GLU A 22 6.01 0.98 -9.34
CA GLU A 22 7.26 0.24 -9.13
C GLU A 22 7.00 -1.08 -8.39
N CYS A 23 6.22 -1.06 -7.29
CA CYS A 23 5.88 -2.26 -6.54
C CYS A 23 5.06 -3.27 -7.37
N LEU A 24 4.09 -2.79 -8.18
CA LEU A 24 3.28 -3.66 -9.03
C LEU A 24 4.10 -4.29 -10.17
N ILE A 25 5.05 -3.55 -10.73
CA ILE A 25 5.99 -4.06 -11.75
C ILE A 25 6.89 -5.12 -11.14
N GLU A 26 7.56 -4.82 -10.02
CA GLU A 26 8.46 -5.77 -9.34
C GLU A 26 7.73 -7.07 -8.97
N HIS A 27 6.49 -6.97 -8.48
CA HIS A 27 5.70 -8.15 -8.16
C HIS A 27 5.30 -8.94 -9.42
N SER A 28 5.00 -8.24 -10.52
CA SER A 28 4.69 -8.88 -11.80
C SER A 28 5.90 -9.65 -12.35
N GLU A 29 7.10 -9.08 -12.27
CA GLU A 29 8.36 -9.73 -12.66
C GLU A 29 8.64 -10.97 -11.83
N LYS A 30 8.53 -10.87 -10.49
CA LYS A 30 8.68 -12.00 -9.57
C LYS A 30 7.70 -13.13 -9.89
N ARG A 31 6.45 -12.79 -10.22
CA ARG A 31 5.45 -13.76 -10.64
C ARG A 31 5.84 -14.43 -11.96
N THR A 32 6.27 -13.66 -12.96
CA THR A 32 6.73 -14.20 -14.24
C THR A 32 7.90 -15.17 -14.04
N VAL A 33 8.88 -14.83 -13.20
CA VAL A 33 9.99 -15.73 -12.86
C VAL A 33 9.50 -17.01 -12.18
N ALA A 34 8.53 -16.91 -11.25
CA ALA A 34 7.94 -18.08 -10.61
C ALA A 34 7.21 -19.00 -11.61
N ILE A 35 6.54 -18.41 -12.62
CA ILE A 35 5.88 -19.16 -13.70
C ILE A 35 6.92 -19.89 -14.55
N THR A 36 7.95 -19.18 -15.03
CA THR A 36 8.93 -19.74 -15.96
C THR A 36 9.83 -20.79 -15.31
N THR A 37 10.07 -20.68 -14.01
CA THR A 37 10.85 -21.66 -13.23
C THR A 37 10.01 -22.81 -12.68
N ASN A 38 8.72 -22.87 -13.01
CA ASN A 38 7.76 -23.86 -12.51
C ASN A 38 7.79 -23.97 -10.97
N ASN A 39 7.89 -22.83 -10.30
CA ASN A 39 8.01 -22.75 -8.86
C ASN A 39 6.73 -23.27 -8.19
N LEU A 40 6.88 -24.23 -7.27
CA LEU A 40 5.78 -24.84 -6.50
C LEU A 40 4.94 -23.81 -5.71
N HIS A 41 5.52 -22.64 -5.43
CA HIS A 41 4.88 -21.56 -4.68
C HIS A 41 4.22 -20.49 -5.56
N LEU A 42 4.09 -20.70 -6.87
CA LEU A 42 3.46 -19.77 -7.81
C LEU A 42 2.10 -19.23 -7.31
N TYR A 43 1.31 -20.09 -6.67
CA TYR A 43 0.03 -19.72 -6.08
C TYR A 43 0.14 -18.50 -5.15
N PHE A 44 1.16 -18.44 -4.28
CA PHE A 44 1.36 -17.34 -3.35
C PHE A 44 1.73 -16.02 -4.05
N TYR A 45 2.49 -16.10 -5.15
CA TYR A 45 2.79 -14.91 -5.96
C TYR A 45 1.52 -14.39 -6.67
N CYS A 46 0.67 -15.28 -7.16
CA CYS A 46 -0.60 -14.88 -7.76
C CYS A 46 -1.55 -14.27 -6.72
N GLN A 47 -1.65 -14.89 -5.54
CA GLN A 47 -2.50 -14.39 -4.46
C GLN A 47 -2.03 -13.01 -3.96
N GLY A 48 -0.73 -12.86 -3.67
CA GLY A 48 -0.18 -11.58 -3.20
C GLY A 48 -0.42 -10.43 -4.18
N PHE A 49 -0.35 -10.71 -5.49
CA PHE A 49 -0.66 -9.72 -6.52
C PHE A 49 -2.14 -9.30 -6.51
N ILE A 50 -3.07 -10.26 -6.38
CA ILE A 50 -4.51 -9.96 -6.31
C ILE A 50 -4.83 -9.16 -5.04
N ASP A 51 -4.24 -9.53 -3.91
CA ASP A 51 -4.47 -8.85 -2.63
C ASP A 51 -3.94 -7.41 -2.65
N ALA A 52 -2.79 -7.16 -3.30
CA ALA A 52 -2.28 -5.81 -3.54
C ALA A 52 -3.26 -4.97 -4.38
N LEU A 53 -3.79 -5.53 -5.47
CA LEU A 53 -4.77 -4.82 -6.31
C LEU A 53 -6.07 -4.52 -5.57
N ARG A 54 -6.56 -5.47 -4.76
CA ARG A 54 -7.74 -5.26 -3.91
C ARG A 54 -7.49 -4.15 -2.88
N THR A 55 -6.31 -4.13 -2.28
CA THR A 55 -5.93 -3.09 -1.31
C THR A 55 -5.93 -1.71 -1.95
N VAL A 56 -5.34 -1.57 -3.15
CA VAL A 56 -5.36 -0.30 -3.90
C VAL A 56 -6.79 0.11 -4.24
N ARG A 57 -7.61 -0.82 -4.74
CA ARG A 57 -9.03 -0.58 -5.06
C ARG A 57 -9.80 -0.10 -3.83
N ASP A 58 -9.63 -0.77 -2.69
CA ASP A 58 -10.36 -0.45 -1.47
C ASP A 58 -9.91 0.90 -0.92
N ALA A 59 -8.63 1.25 -1.02
CA ALA A 59 -8.10 2.57 -0.63
C ALA A 59 -8.67 3.72 -1.48
N ILE A 60 -8.96 3.49 -2.77
CA ILE A 60 -9.55 4.49 -3.67
C ILE A 60 -11.09 4.41 -3.75
N SER A 61 -11.70 3.45 -3.06
CA SER A 61 -13.16 3.28 -3.03
C SER A 61 -13.83 4.46 -2.30
N ARG A 62 -15.13 4.64 -2.53
CA ARG A 62 -15.90 5.70 -1.86
C ARG A 62 -15.90 5.49 -0.34
N GLU A 63 -16.02 4.24 0.09
CA GLU A 63 -16.00 3.81 1.48
C GLU A 63 -14.62 4.05 2.10
N GLY A 64 -13.54 3.63 1.42
CA GLY A 64 -12.17 3.86 1.86
C GLY A 64 -11.82 5.35 2.00
N LEU A 65 -12.24 6.17 1.03
CA LEU A 65 -12.08 7.62 1.10
C LEU A 65 -12.91 8.25 2.23
N THR A 66 -14.09 7.68 2.54
CA THR A 66 -14.93 8.13 3.65
C THR A 66 -14.25 7.85 5.00
N VAL A 67 -13.73 6.63 5.17
CA VAL A 67 -12.97 6.25 6.38
C VAL A 67 -11.72 7.11 6.52
N TYR A 68 -10.98 7.34 5.43
CA TYR A 68 -9.80 8.21 5.43
C TYR A 68 -10.14 9.62 5.93
N ARG A 69 -11.18 10.25 5.36
CA ARG A 69 -11.60 11.60 5.78
C ARG A 69 -11.99 11.65 7.25
N TYR A 70 -12.69 10.62 7.73
CA TYR A 70 -13.08 10.53 9.13
C TYR A 70 -11.88 10.45 10.09
N VAL A 71 -10.89 9.60 9.76
CA VAL A 71 -9.68 9.45 10.57
C VAL A 71 -8.81 10.70 10.52
N SER A 72 -8.61 11.28 9.34
CA SER A 72 -7.85 12.52 9.17
C SER A 72 -8.49 13.69 9.93
N GLY A 73 -9.81 13.87 9.81
CA GLY A 73 -10.52 14.92 10.54
C GLY A 73 -10.55 14.69 12.06
N ARG A 74 -10.45 13.44 12.53
CA ARG A 74 -10.24 13.14 13.96
C ARG A 74 -8.84 13.52 14.43
N LYS A 75 -7.81 13.29 13.60
CA LYS A 75 -6.44 13.72 13.90
C LYS A 75 -6.34 15.24 14.03
N GLU A 76 -6.91 15.97 13.08
CA GLU A 76 -6.93 17.44 13.13
C GLU A 76 -7.59 17.95 14.41
N LYS A 77 -8.76 17.41 14.79
CA LYS A 77 -9.43 17.75 16.05
C LYS A 77 -8.60 17.42 17.28
N PHE A 78 -7.89 16.28 17.27
CA PHE A 78 -7.04 15.87 18.39
C PHE A 78 -5.78 16.74 18.52
N GLU A 79 -5.23 17.22 17.40
CA GLU A 79 -4.11 18.18 17.36
C GLU A 79 -4.57 19.59 17.77
N GLU A 80 -5.78 20.02 17.41
CA GLU A 80 -6.40 21.27 17.88
C GLU A 80 -6.69 21.23 19.38
N GLU A 81 -7.23 20.11 19.91
CA GLU A 81 -7.60 19.97 21.32
C GLU A 81 -6.38 19.78 22.24
N ASN A 82 -5.30 19.14 21.79
CA ASN A 82 -4.12 18.87 22.63
C ASN A 82 -2.96 19.86 22.45
N GLY A 83 -3.13 20.88 21.62
CA GLY A 83 -2.17 21.97 21.46
C GLY A 83 -0.91 21.55 20.70
N SER A 84 -0.57 22.37 19.70
CA SER A 84 0.77 22.43 19.13
C SER A 84 1.82 22.47 20.25
N TYR A 85 2.62 21.41 20.39
CA TYR A 85 3.88 21.51 21.12
C TYR A 85 4.74 22.55 20.39
N GLN A 86 5.05 23.63 21.11
CA GLN A 86 6.08 24.61 20.77
C GLN A 86 7.44 23.93 20.57
#